data_AF-A0A8J2TLP0-F1
#
_entry.id   AF-A0A8J2TLP0-F1
#
_cell.length_a   1.000
_cell.length_b   1.000
_cell.length_c   1.000
_cell.angle_alpha   90.00
_cell.angle_beta   90.00
_cell.angle_gamma   90.00
#
_symmetry.space_group_name_H-M   'P 1'
#
loop_
_entity.id
_entity.type
_entity.pdbx_description
1 polymer ?
#
loop_
_entity_poly.entity_id
_entity_poly.type
_entity_poly.pdbx_seq_one_letter_code
_entity_poly.pdbx_strand_id
1 'polypeptide(L)'
;MIFLIQEPFPFQKTLLIALIGAIIGQTLILLISWIKRKIDLSRKKQMILNDLNNQNKILDELTRKHLELRQLFEMRQTDQFTTSIFQVLQLDIYQSVPKNELYLIFKKNLSILVDIYKSIEFLKQNGPYWIYKDYLEKSELHLEEKKNDENHNLHCETELGFMDIGIKNIENNITTIKETKAKIKILTD
;
A
#
# COMPACT_ATOMS: atom_id res chain seq x y z
N MET A 1 33.79 -35.52 -75.54
CA MET A 1 32.51 -35.05 -74.97
C MET A 1 32.64 -35.16 -73.46
N ILE A 2 32.95 -34.05 -72.78
CA ILE A 2 33.12 -34.03 -71.32
C ILE A 2 31.72 -33.81 -70.74
N PHE A 3 31.15 -34.85 -70.13
CA PHE A 3 29.95 -34.71 -69.32
C PHE A 3 30.34 -33.95 -68.04
N LEU A 4 30.04 -32.65 -68.01
CA LEU A 4 29.99 -31.90 -66.76
C LEU A 4 28.82 -32.45 -65.95
N ILE A 5 29.12 -33.28 -64.96
CA ILE A 5 28.17 -33.64 -63.91
C ILE A 5 27.89 -32.34 -63.15
N GLN A 6 26.80 -31.66 -63.48
CA GLN A 6 26.25 -30.63 -62.61
C GLN A 6 25.76 -31.34 -61.34
N GLU A 7 26.40 -31.05 -60.20
CA GLU A 7 25.91 -31.52 -58.90
C GLU A 7 24.43 -31.12 -58.73
N PRO A 8 23.57 -32.01 -58.23
CA PRO A 8 22.17 -31.66 -57.97
C PRO A 8 22.15 -30.51 -56.97
N PHE A 9 21.49 -29.41 -57.36
CA PHE A 9 21.35 -28.16 -56.62
C PHE A 9 21.23 -28.37 -55.09
N PRO A 10 21.93 -27.57 -54.25
CA PRO A 10 21.99 -27.74 -52.80
C PRO A 10 20.69 -27.37 -52.06
N PHE A 11 19.55 -27.35 -52.76
CA PHE A 11 18.25 -26.88 -52.25
C PHE A 11 17.84 -27.56 -50.93
N GLN A 12 18.04 -28.88 -50.81
CA GLN A 12 17.73 -29.61 -49.56
C GLN A 12 18.62 -29.17 -48.39
N LYS A 13 19.91 -28.93 -48.65
CA LYS A 13 20.85 -28.42 -47.63
C LYS A 13 20.52 -26.99 -47.24
N THR A 14 20.21 -26.13 -48.20
CA THR A 14 19.79 -24.74 -47.96
C THR A 14 18.47 -24.68 -47.18
N LEU A 15 17.49 -25.52 -47.52
CA LEU A 15 16.22 -25.63 -46.81
C LEU A 15 16.41 -26.11 -45.36
N LEU A 16 17.27 -27.12 -45.15
CA LEU A 16 17.60 -27.60 -43.80
C LEU A 16 18.29 -26.52 -42.96
N ILE A 17 19.25 -25.80 -43.54
CA ILE A 17 19.94 -24.69 -42.87
C ILE A 17 18.95 -23.56 -42.52
N ALA A 18 18.03 -23.23 -43.43
CA ALA A 18 16.99 -22.23 -43.18
C ALA A 18 16.02 -22.67 -42.07
N LEU A 19 15.62 -23.94 -42.05
CA LEU A 19 14.77 -24.51 -41.00
C LEU A 19 15.47 -24.50 -39.64
N ILE A 20 16.72 -24.94 -39.57
CA ILE A 20 17.54 -24.90 -38.34
C ILE A 20 17.71 -23.45 -37.88
N GLY A 21 18.02 -22.53 -38.79
CA GLY A 21 18.13 -21.10 -38.50
C GLY A 21 16.84 -20.50 -37.96
N ALA A 22 15.68 -20.87 -38.51
CA ALA A 22 14.37 -20.44 -38.03
C ALA A 22 14.06 -20.98 -36.63
N ILE A 23 14.34 -22.26 -36.36
CA ILE A 23 14.14 -22.88 -35.04
C ILE A 23 15.04 -22.22 -34.00
N ILE A 24 16.33 -22.04 -34.29
CA ILE A 24 17.29 -21.39 -33.40
C ILE A 24 16.87 -19.94 -33.14
N GLY A 25 16.53 -19.20 -34.21
CA GLY A 25 16.07 -17.81 -34.11
C GLY A 25 14.84 -17.67 -33.20
N GLN A 26 13.81 -18.48 -33.43
CA GLN A 26 12.59 -18.44 -32.61
C GLN A 26 12.86 -18.83 -31.15
N THR A 27 13.71 -19.83 -30.94
CA THR A 27 14.09 -20.27 -29.59
C THR A 27 14.81 -19.16 -28.83
N LEU A 28 15.75 -18.45 -29.47
CA LEU A 28 16.45 -17.32 -28.89
C LEU A 28 15.50 -16.16 -28.54
N ILE A 29 14.55 -15.84 -29.42
CA ILE A 29 13.54 -14.79 -29.17
C ILE A 29 12.69 -15.11 -27.94
N LEU A 30 12.24 -16.36 -27.80
CA LEU A 30 11.47 -16.81 -26.64
C LEU A 30 12.30 -16.72 -25.35
N LEU A 31 13.57 -17.12 -25.42
CA LEU A 31 14.48 -17.10 -24.27
C LEU A 31 14.77 -15.65 -23.82
N ILE A 32 15.05 -14.74 -24.75
CA ILE A 32 15.24 -13.30 -24.47
C ILE A 32 13.97 -12.71 -23.86
N SER A 33 12.80 -12.99 -24.43
CA SER A 33 11.51 -12.50 -23.92
C SER A 33 11.25 -12.99 -22.49
N TRP A 34 11.59 -14.25 -22.20
CA TRP A 34 11.45 -14.82 -20.86
C TRP A 34 12.40 -14.18 -19.84
N ILE A 35 13.66 -13.93 -20.22
CA ILE A 35 14.62 -13.21 -19.38
C ILE A 35 14.13 -11.79 -19.10
N LYS A 36 13.69 -11.06 -20.14
CA LYS A 36 13.14 -9.71 -19.98
C LYS A 36 11.96 -9.69 -19.01
N ARG A 37 11.03 -10.64 -19.14
CA ARG A 37 9.89 -10.79 -18.22
C ARG A 37 10.34 -11.05 -16.78
N LYS A 38 11.36 -11.89 -16.56
CA LYS A 38 11.89 -12.13 -15.22
C LYS A 38 12.51 -10.88 -14.60
N ILE A 39 13.28 -10.12 -15.39
CA ILE A 39 13.89 -8.86 -14.94
C ILE A 39 12.80 -7.85 -14.59
N ASP A 40 11.79 -7.71 -15.43
CA ASP A 40 10.66 -6.80 -15.20
C ASP A 40 9.90 -7.13 -13.91
N LEU A 41 9.53 -8.41 -13.70
CA LEU A 41 8.88 -8.85 -12.46
C LEU A 41 9.77 -8.60 -11.23
N SER A 42 11.08 -8.78 -11.35
CA SER A 42 12.03 -8.50 -10.27
C SER A 42 12.10 -7.00 -9.93
N ARG A 43 12.09 -6.13 -10.94
CA ARG A 43 12.08 -4.67 -10.72
C ARG A 43 10.79 -4.22 -10.05
N LYS A 44 9.64 -4.73 -10.50
CA LYS A 44 8.33 -4.46 -9.86
C LYS A 44 8.30 -4.94 -8.42
N LYS A 45 8.87 -6.12 -8.13
CA LYS A 45 9.03 -6.60 -6.75
C LYS A 45 9.84 -5.60 -5.91
N GLN A 46 10.98 -5.15 -6.41
CA GLN A 46 11.82 -4.18 -5.70
C GLN A 46 11.11 -2.84 -5.48
N MET A 47 10.36 -2.35 -6.46
CA MET A 47 9.56 -1.13 -6.33
C MET A 47 8.55 -1.25 -5.18
N ILE A 48 7.81 -2.36 -5.12
CA ILE A 48 6.86 -2.61 -4.05
C ILE A 48 7.56 -2.71 -2.69
N LEU A 49 8.66 -3.47 -2.58
CA LEU A 49 9.38 -3.59 -1.30
C LEU A 49 9.97 -2.26 -0.83
N ASN A 50 10.46 -1.43 -1.75
CA ASN A 50 10.95 -0.09 -1.43
C ASN A 50 9.82 0.83 -0.96
N ASP A 51 8.65 0.76 -1.62
CA ASP A 51 7.46 1.48 -1.17
C ASP A 51 7.06 1.02 0.23
N LEU A 52 6.95 -0.29 0.50
CA LEU A 52 6.64 -0.81 1.83
C LEU A 52 7.61 -0.31 2.92
N ASN A 53 8.90 -0.27 2.61
CA ASN A 53 9.91 0.29 3.51
C ASN A 53 9.73 1.80 3.76
N ASN A 54 9.29 2.55 2.75
CA ASN A 54 8.95 3.97 2.89
C ASN A 54 7.67 4.16 3.71
N GLN A 55 6.61 3.39 3.41
CA GLN A 55 5.37 3.37 4.19
C GLN A 55 5.65 3.05 5.66
N ASN A 56 6.56 2.11 5.95
CA ASN A 56 6.94 1.78 7.33
C ASN A 56 7.48 2.99 8.11
N LYS A 57 8.24 3.89 7.47
CA LYS A 57 8.72 5.14 8.08
C LYS A 57 7.59 6.15 8.28
N ILE A 58 6.68 6.26 7.30
CA ILE A 58 5.50 7.12 7.41
C ILE A 58 4.60 6.64 8.56
N LEU A 59 4.45 5.33 8.74
CA LEU A 59 3.69 4.72 9.83
C LEU A 59 4.26 5.04 11.23
N ASP A 60 5.58 5.18 11.36
CA ASP A 60 6.19 5.67 12.61
C ASP A 60 5.76 7.10 12.93
N GLU A 61 5.77 7.97 11.93
CA GLU A 61 5.33 9.36 12.10
C GLU A 61 3.82 9.47 12.36
N LEU A 62 3.01 8.63 11.71
CA LEU A 62 1.57 8.51 12.03
C LEU A 62 1.34 8.10 13.47
N THR A 63 2.12 7.14 13.99
CA THR A 63 2.01 6.71 15.39
C THR A 63 2.28 7.88 16.32
N ARG A 64 3.34 8.65 16.07
CA ARG A 64 3.67 9.85 16.85
C ARG A 64 2.54 10.88 16.82
N LYS A 65 1.96 11.14 15.65
CA LYS A 65 0.85 12.09 15.48
C LYS A 65 -0.45 11.62 16.13
N HIS A 66 -0.73 10.32 16.15
CA HIS A 66 -1.86 9.78 16.90
C HIS A 66 -1.69 9.93 18.41
N LEU A 67 -0.48 9.74 18.94
CA LEU A 67 -0.19 9.98 20.36
C LEU A 67 -0.30 11.46 20.74
N GLU A 68 0.19 12.36 19.87
CA GLU A 68 0.01 13.81 20.02
C GLU A 68 -1.48 14.19 20.06
N LEU A 69 -2.28 13.66 19.13
CA LEU A 69 -3.72 13.88 19.09
C LEU A 69 -4.41 13.41 20.37
N ARG A 70 -4.02 12.24 20.89
CA ARG A 70 -4.56 11.72 22.16
C ARG A 70 -4.27 12.66 23.33
N GLN A 71 -3.04 13.17 23.44
CA GLN A 71 -2.68 14.12 24.49
C GLN A 71 -3.50 15.41 24.39
N LEU A 72 -3.70 15.92 23.18
CA LEU A 72 -4.53 17.11 22.95
C LEU A 72 -6.00 16.86 23.31
N PHE A 73 -6.51 15.65 23.08
CA PHE A 73 -7.84 15.25 23.55
C PHE A 73 -7.94 15.29 25.08
N GLU A 74 -6.99 14.65 25.77
CA GLU A 74 -6.94 14.64 27.24
C GLU A 74 -6.84 16.05 27.82
N MET A 75 -6.20 16.99 27.10
CA MET A 75 -6.05 18.41 27.48
C MET A 75 -7.18 19.32 26.95
N ARG A 76 -8.13 18.80 26.16
CA ARG A 76 -9.17 19.58 25.45
C ARG A 76 -8.62 20.70 24.54
N GLN A 77 -7.51 20.43 23.86
CA GLN A 77 -6.79 21.35 22.97
C GLN A 77 -6.71 20.82 21.52
N THR A 78 -7.75 20.15 21.05
CA THR A 78 -7.78 19.48 19.73
C THR A 78 -7.69 20.47 18.56
N ASP A 79 -8.01 21.74 18.78
CA ASP A 79 -7.86 22.85 17.84
C ASP A 79 -6.40 23.12 17.45
N GLN A 80 -5.45 22.76 18.32
CA GLN A 80 -4.01 22.89 18.06
C GLN A 80 -3.46 21.78 17.16
N PHE A 81 -4.24 20.74 16.88
CA PHE A 81 -3.78 19.59 16.12
C PHE A 81 -3.67 19.92 14.62
N THR A 82 -2.44 19.95 14.12
CA THR A 82 -2.16 20.18 12.70
C THR A 82 -1.24 19.10 12.15
N THR A 83 -1.62 18.49 11.04
CA THR A 83 -0.79 17.49 10.37
C THR A 83 -1.20 17.26 8.92
N SER A 84 -0.23 17.01 8.05
CA SER A 84 -0.42 16.56 6.67
C SER A 84 -0.03 15.09 6.47
N ILE A 85 0.44 14.39 7.52
CA ILE A 85 1.08 13.08 7.37
C ILE A 85 0.16 12.01 6.75
N PHE A 86 -1.15 12.09 7.00
CA PHE A 86 -2.14 11.15 6.44
C PHE A 86 -2.24 11.24 4.91
N GLN A 87 -1.94 12.41 4.34
CA GLN A 87 -1.92 12.62 2.89
C GLN A 87 -0.68 12.00 2.23
N VAL A 88 0.36 11.71 3.03
CA VAL A 88 1.63 11.12 2.58
C VAL A 88 1.50 9.61 2.35
N LEU A 89 0.48 8.96 2.93
CA LEU A 89 0.18 7.55 2.64
C LEU A 89 -0.19 7.36 1.16
N GLN A 90 0.52 6.45 0.50
CA GLN A 90 0.43 6.22 -0.95
C GLN A 90 -0.01 4.78 -1.24
N LEU A 91 -0.78 4.61 -2.32
CA LEU A 91 -1.31 3.33 -2.80
C LEU A 91 -0.97 3.09 -4.28
N ASP A 92 -0.38 4.09 -4.94
CA ASP A 92 -0.15 4.15 -6.38
C ASP A 92 0.80 3.05 -6.87
N ILE A 93 1.89 2.78 -6.14
CA ILE A 93 2.84 1.72 -6.50
C ILE A 93 2.15 0.35 -6.53
N TYR A 94 1.37 0.01 -5.50
CA TYR A 94 0.60 -1.23 -5.47
C TYR A 94 -0.46 -1.31 -6.57
N GLN A 95 -1.21 -0.22 -6.77
CA GLN A 95 -2.27 -0.14 -7.76
C GLN A 95 -1.75 -0.14 -9.20
N SER A 96 -0.49 0.26 -9.42
CA SER A 96 0.14 0.28 -10.74
C SER A 96 0.55 -1.10 -11.26
N VAL A 97 0.65 -2.11 -10.39
CA VAL A 97 1.08 -3.47 -10.77
C VAL A 97 -0.14 -4.37 -11.00
N PRO A 98 -0.26 -4.99 -12.20
CA PRO A 98 -1.35 -5.91 -12.50
C PRO A 98 -1.45 -7.09 -11.51
N LYS A 99 -2.68 -7.49 -11.15
CA LYS A 99 -2.93 -8.56 -10.16
C LYS A 99 -2.29 -9.91 -10.53
N ASN A 100 -2.28 -10.26 -11.81
CA ASN A 100 -1.63 -11.48 -12.30
C ASN A 100 -0.12 -11.44 -12.08
N GLU A 101 0.52 -10.27 -12.18
CA GLU A 101 1.95 -10.11 -11.90
C GLU A 101 2.23 -10.11 -10.40
N LEU A 102 1.38 -9.46 -9.59
CA LEU A 102 1.46 -9.55 -8.14
C LEU A 102 1.41 -11.01 -7.65
N TYR A 103 0.54 -11.83 -8.25
CA TYR A 103 0.48 -13.27 -7.98
C TYR A 103 1.77 -14.00 -8.35
N LEU A 104 2.39 -13.65 -9.49
CA LEU A 104 3.67 -14.25 -9.89
C LEU A 104 4.83 -13.84 -8.96
N ILE A 105 4.82 -12.60 -8.47
CA ILE A 105 5.87 -12.02 -7.63
C ILE A 105 5.78 -12.57 -6.20
N PHE A 106 4.62 -12.44 -5.56
CA PHE A 106 4.45 -12.70 -4.12
C PHE A 106 3.86 -14.09 -3.81
N LYS A 107 3.20 -14.73 -4.78
CA LYS A 107 2.65 -16.09 -4.65
C LYS A 107 1.80 -16.23 -3.37
N LYS A 108 2.24 -17.09 -2.43
CA LYS A 108 1.57 -17.33 -1.15
C LYS A 108 1.54 -16.10 -0.24
N ASN A 109 2.48 -15.17 -0.40
CA ASN A 109 2.56 -13.95 0.40
C ASN A 109 1.71 -12.80 -0.17
N LEU A 110 0.97 -13.04 -1.25
CA LEU A 110 0.10 -12.02 -1.85
C LEU A 110 -0.99 -11.55 -0.87
N SER A 111 -1.54 -12.46 -0.05
CA SER A 111 -2.54 -12.09 0.96
C SER A 111 -1.99 -11.09 1.97
N ILE A 112 -0.75 -11.29 2.43
CA ILE A 112 -0.06 -10.37 3.35
C ILE A 112 0.09 -9.00 2.69
N LEU A 113 0.49 -8.96 1.41
CA LEU A 113 0.62 -7.70 0.67
C LEU A 113 -0.72 -6.97 0.55
N VAL A 114 -1.79 -7.69 0.18
CA VAL A 114 -3.14 -7.13 0.07
C VAL A 114 -3.60 -6.57 1.40
N ASP A 115 -3.38 -7.28 2.50
CA ASP A 115 -3.75 -6.84 3.84
C ASP A 115 -3.02 -5.56 4.23
N ILE A 116 -1.71 -5.44 3.94
CA ILE A 116 -0.94 -4.23 4.23
C ILE A 116 -1.55 -3.02 3.52
N TYR A 117 -1.81 -3.11 2.22
CA TYR A 117 -2.34 -1.97 1.47
C TYR A 117 -3.80 -1.64 1.84
N LYS A 118 -4.61 -2.63 2.22
CA LYS A 118 -5.93 -2.37 2.82
C LYS A 118 -5.84 -1.64 4.16
N SER A 119 -4.89 -2.01 5.01
CA SER A 119 -4.66 -1.28 6.27
C SER A 119 -4.15 0.13 6.03
N ILE A 120 -3.27 0.35 5.04
CA ILE A 120 -2.83 1.70 4.65
C ILE A 120 -4.01 2.52 4.12
N GLU A 121 -4.86 1.95 3.28
CA GLU A 121 -6.07 2.59 2.78
C GLU A 121 -7.02 2.97 3.92
N PHE A 122 -7.24 2.05 4.87
CA PHE A 122 -8.01 2.31 6.08
C PHE A 122 -7.44 3.49 6.86
N LEU A 123 -6.13 3.51 7.15
CA LEU A 123 -5.49 4.59 7.90
C LEU A 123 -5.57 5.94 7.17
N LYS A 124 -5.50 5.92 5.83
CA LYS A 124 -5.64 7.11 5.00
C LYS A 124 -7.06 7.68 5.03
N GLN A 125 -8.08 6.82 5.01
CA GLN A 125 -9.49 7.21 5.05
C GLN A 125 -9.92 7.66 6.45
N ASN A 126 -9.43 6.99 7.50
CA ASN A 126 -9.75 7.26 8.91
C ASN A 126 -8.74 8.22 9.53
N GLY A 127 -8.54 9.35 8.86
CA GLY A 127 -7.66 10.42 9.31
C GLY A 127 -8.21 11.23 10.49
N PRO A 128 -7.52 12.30 10.89
CA PRO A 128 -7.82 13.06 12.12
C PRO A 128 -9.25 13.57 12.19
N TYR A 129 -9.76 14.15 11.11
CA TYR A 129 -11.14 14.64 11.05
C TYR A 129 -12.15 13.53 11.35
N TRP A 130 -11.97 12.32 10.81
CA TRP A 130 -12.87 11.21 11.10
C TRP A 130 -12.85 10.80 12.59
N ILE A 131 -11.69 10.89 13.24
CA ILE A 131 -11.51 10.49 14.65
C ILE A 131 -12.28 11.40 15.61
N TYR A 132 -12.37 12.69 15.31
CA TYR A 132 -12.88 13.69 16.26
C TYR A 132 -13.97 14.60 15.72
N LYS A 133 -14.49 14.35 14.52
CA LYS A 133 -15.63 15.08 13.96
C LYS A 133 -16.82 15.08 14.92
N ASP A 134 -17.20 13.93 15.44
CA ASP A 134 -18.34 13.80 16.35
C ASP A 134 -18.12 14.58 17.66
N TYR A 135 -16.87 14.62 18.14
CA TYR A 135 -16.49 15.46 19.28
C TYR A 135 -16.63 16.95 18.95
N LEU A 136 -16.10 17.42 17.82
CA LEU A 136 -16.19 18.84 17.43
C LEU A 136 -17.63 19.31 17.22
N GLU A 137 -18.44 18.53 16.49
CA GLU A 137 -19.84 18.87 16.20
C GLU A 137 -20.71 18.94 17.47
N LYS A 138 -20.28 18.29 18.56
CA LYS A 138 -21.03 18.21 19.82
C LYS A 138 -20.41 19.04 20.94
N SER A 139 -19.12 19.37 20.86
CA SER A 139 -18.48 20.33 21.76
C SER A 139 -19.01 21.75 21.52
N GLU A 140 -19.37 22.08 20.27
CA GLU A 140 -20.02 23.36 19.96
C GLU A 140 -21.35 23.53 20.71
N LEU A 141 -22.13 22.45 20.90
CA LEU A 141 -23.37 22.48 21.68
C LEU A 141 -23.13 22.74 23.18
N HIS A 142 -21.94 22.42 23.68
CA HIS A 142 -21.52 22.62 25.08
C HIS A 142 -21.03 24.03 25.35
N LEU A 143 -20.40 24.66 24.35
CA LEU A 143 -19.86 26.02 24.46
C LEU A 143 -20.96 27.09 24.56
N GLU A 144 -22.19 26.78 24.13
CA GLU A 144 -23.35 27.66 24.22
C GLU A 144 -24.13 27.53 25.54
N GLU A 145 -23.85 26.50 26.35
CA GLU A 145 -24.58 26.21 27.58
C GLU A 145 -24.06 27.01 28.79
N LYS A 146 -24.98 27.53 29.62
CA LYS A 146 -24.60 28.16 30.90
C LYS A 146 -24.46 27.08 31.96
N LYS A 147 -23.46 27.19 32.85
CA LYS A 147 -23.21 26.27 33.98
C LYS A 147 -24.40 25.94 34.89
N ASN A 148 -25.49 26.72 34.83
CA ASN A 148 -26.67 26.59 35.67
C ASN A 148 -27.88 26.00 34.90
N ASP A 149 -27.69 25.52 33.67
CA ASP A 149 -28.75 24.87 32.90
C ASP A 149 -29.10 23.51 33.52
N GLU A 150 -30.39 23.15 33.50
CA GLU A 150 -30.88 21.90 34.12
C GLU A 150 -30.25 20.65 33.48
N ASN A 151 -29.78 20.76 32.24
CA ASN A 151 -29.21 19.67 31.47
C ASN A 151 -27.66 19.64 31.47
N HIS A 152 -26.99 20.55 32.17
CA HIS A 152 -25.52 20.69 32.14
C HIS A 152 -24.77 19.36 32.38
N ASN A 153 -25.24 18.54 33.34
CA ASN A 153 -24.64 17.24 33.63
C ASN A 153 -24.78 16.24 32.46
N LEU A 154 -25.95 16.21 31.81
CA LEU A 154 -26.21 15.34 30.65
C LEU A 154 -25.31 15.71 29.48
N HIS A 155 -25.14 17.02 29.24
CA HIS A 155 -24.21 17.49 28.24
C HIS A 155 -22.78 17.09 28.60
N CYS A 156 -22.32 17.29 29.85
CA CYS A 156 -20.96 16.93 30.28
C CYS A 156 -20.68 15.42 30.09
N GLU A 157 -21.61 14.55 30.48
CA GLU A 157 -21.49 13.11 30.26
C GLU A 157 -21.44 12.76 28.77
N THR A 158 -22.21 13.46 27.94
CA THR A 158 -22.22 13.28 26.49
C THR A 158 -20.88 13.68 25.85
N GLU A 159 -20.29 14.81 26.25
CA GLU A 159 -18.96 15.25 25.81
C GLU A 159 -17.88 14.22 26.14
N LEU A 160 -17.87 13.72 27.38
CA LEU A 160 -16.95 12.68 27.84
C LEU A 160 -17.13 11.38 27.03
N GLY A 161 -18.37 10.99 26.71
CA GLY A 161 -18.66 9.85 25.86
C GLY A 161 -18.06 9.97 24.45
N PHE A 162 -18.12 11.17 23.85
CA PHE A 162 -17.50 11.41 22.54
C PHE A 162 -15.97 11.42 22.60
N MET A 163 -15.39 11.96 23.68
CA MET A 163 -13.95 11.88 23.92
C MET A 163 -13.48 10.42 24.02
N ASP A 164 -14.22 9.57 24.74
CA ASP A 164 -13.91 8.14 24.86
C ASP A 164 -13.94 7.42 23.51
N ILE A 165 -14.90 7.76 22.64
CA ILE A 165 -14.96 7.22 21.28
C ILE A 165 -13.73 7.68 20.47
N GLY A 166 -13.39 8.96 20.54
CA GLY A 166 -12.20 9.50 19.88
C GLY A 166 -10.93 8.80 20.32
N ILE A 167 -10.74 8.61 21.63
CA ILE A 167 -9.57 7.90 22.20
C ILE A 167 -9.53 6.45 21.68
N LYS A 168 -10.65 5.72 21.69
CA LYS A 168 -10.73 4.35 21.15
C LYS A 168 -10.37 4.28 19.67
N ASN A 169 -10.82 5.25 18.87
CA ASN A 169 -10.47 5.34 17.46
C ASN A 169 -8.97 5.57 17.25
N ILE A 170 -8.34 6.41 18.08
CA ILE A 170 -6.88 6.60 18.06
C ILE A 170 -6.17 5.28 18.40
N GLU A 171 -6.61 4.57 19.43
CA GLU A 171 -6.00 3.29 19.84
C GLU A 171 -6.16 2.20 18.77
N ASN A 172 -7.31 2.14 18.09
CA ASN A 172 -7.54 1.26 16.96
C ASN A 172 -6.59 1.55 15.79
N ASN A 173 -6.40 2.83 15.45
CA ASN A 173 -5.44 3.22 14.41
C ASN A 173 -4.00 2.87 14.80
N ILE A 174 -3.58 3.12 16.04
CA ILE A 174 -2.25 2.76 16.54
C ILE A 174 -2.04 1.22 16.46
N THR A 175 -3.05 0.45 16.82
CA THR A 175 -3.00 -1.03 16.74
C THR A 175 -2.87 -1.49 15.29
N THR A 176 -3.69 -0.93 14.40
CA THR A 176 -3.63 -1.19 12.96
C THR A 176 -2.26 -0.86 12.38
N ILE A 177 -1.65 0.27 12.80
CA ILE A 177 -0.29 0.64 12.40
C ILE A 177 0.71 -0.43 12.85
N LYS A 178 0.71 -0.82 14.13
CA LYS A 178 1.63 -1.84 14.67
C LYS A 178 1.53 -3.17 13.91
N GLU A 179 0.32 -3.66 13.67
CA GLU A 179 0.09 -4.89 12.91
C GLU A 179 0.58 -4.77 11.47
N THR A 180 0.31 -3.63 10.83
CA THR A 180 0.75 -3.36 9.45
C THR A 180 2.27 -3.37 9.35
N LYS A 181 2.98 -2.74 10.29
CA LYS A 181 4.44 -2.75 10.35
C LYS A 181 5.00 -4.17 10.53
N ALA A 182 4.37 -4.99 11.38
CA ALA A 182 4.78 -6.38 11.54
C ALA A 182 4.61 -7.18 10.24
N LYS A 183 3.52 -6.98 9.50
CA LYS A 183 3.30 -7.60 8.19
C LYS A 183 4.30 -7.11 7.14
N ILE A 184 4.63 -5.81 7.13
CA ILE A 184 5.67 -5.26 6.23
C ILE A 184 6.99 -5.97 6.47
N LYS A 185 7.41 -6.11 7.74
CA LYS A 185 8.65 -6.81 8.11
C LYS A 185 8.70 -8.24 7.55
N ILE A 186 7.61 -8.99 7.62
CA ILE A 186 7.51 -10.35 7.06
C ILE A 186 7.73 -10.39 5.53
N LEU A 187 7.42 -9.31 4.81
CA LEU A 187 7.61 -9.25 3.35
C LEU A 187 8.98 -8.71 2.94
N THR A 188 9.64 -7.94 3.79
CA THR A 188 10.90 -7.27 3.49
C THR A 188 12.14 -8.00 3.99
N ASP A 189 12.00 -8.83 5.03
CA ASP A 189 13.05 -9.71 5.58
C ASP A 189 13.08 -11.07 4.84
#